data_AF-A0A7Y3L1E8-F1
#
_entry.id   AF-A0A7Y3L1E8-F1
#
_cell.length_a   1.000
_cell.length_b   1.000
_cell.length_c   1.000
_cell.angle_alpha   90.00
_cell.angle_beta   90.00
_cell.angle_gamma   90.00
#
_symmetry.space_group_name_H-M   'P 1'
#
loop_
_entity.id
_entity.type
_entity.pdbx_description
1 polymer ?
#
loop_
_entity_poly.entity_id
_entity_poly.type
_entity_poly.pdbx_seq_one_letter_code
_entity_poly.pdbx_strand_id
1 'polypeptide(L)'
;MISSAAFAVLVGVGASASVFDWRERRVPNRLVAIALLAAAAAVALQAAKSALGCRGLSVLGFGTMYLPWRWYAGLAVHAGLSLAAGWTLWRLGIWPAGDAKLYIALSALLPLVNGNLSGFPRLLFLVFLINAFVPAGLAFAAEASARLVLGAYSWARRGPRAVLLSAAAEADRLRVRAREVFAWRWRAAALAVNVVSLFFALQLLQRRLGSAGLDPLGRVALLLLMYALWDWAAPILTRPRVGAAALAAFCVAAWAAAAAGVDLARLLAQTARSVLGFSFLLMLARSLLHVPLEMASRARLPAGELCAGTILTEEAWAALAADPRTSGLLRERHCDGLSAEEAAALRAGLNANGGELAVRRAVPFAAWIMLGALLTLWRPGTVVSWLSPYARVVWAALTAVAGRFL
;
A
#
# COMPACT_ATOMS: atom_id res chain seq x y z
N MET A 1 5.46 -19.51 -28.28
CA MET A 1 6.44 -20.24 -27.44
C MET A 1 6.94 -19.41 -26.27
N ILE A 2 7.61 -18.27 -26.48
CA ILE A 2 8.16 -17.44 -25.38
C ILE A 2 7.07 -16.98 -24.39
N SER A 3 5.92 -16.52 -24.90
CA SER A 3 4.78 -16.10 -24.07
C SER A 3 4.27 -17.24 -23.16
N SER A 4 4.10 -18.44 -23.70
CA SER A 4 3.65 -19.61 -22.94
C SER A 4 4.66 -20.05 -21.88
N ALA A 5 5.96 -20.03 -22.20
CA ALA A 5 7.02 -20.36 -21.24
C ALA A 5 7.10 -19.30 -20.12
N ALA A 6 7.07 -18.02 -20.46
CA ALA A 6 7.03 -16.93 -19.49
C ALA A 6 5.80 -17.02 -18.58
N PHE A 7 4.64 -17.39 -19.14
CA PHE A 7 3.41 -17.59 -18.38
C PHE A 7 3.52 -18.77 -17.42
N ALA A 8 4.05 -19.90 -17.88
CA ALA A 8 4.28 -21.07 -17.03
C ALA A 8 5.23 -20.75 -15.87
N VAL A 9 6.30 -20.01 -16.11
CA VAL A 9 7.21 -19.55 -15.05
C VAL A 9 6.51 -18.60 -14.09
N LEU A 10 5.76 -17.61 -14.59
CA LEU A 10 5.01 -16.67 -13.76
C LEU A 10 4.03 -17.41 -12.82
N VAL A 11 3.25 -18.35 -13.35
CA VAL A 11 2.30 -19.14 -12.57
C VAL A 11 3.01 -20.08 -11.61
N GLY A 12 4.02 -20.81 -12.07
CA GLY A 12 4.75 -21.79 -11.26
C GLY A 12 5.50 -21.14 -10.10
N VAL A 13 6.21 -20.04 -10.35
CA VAL A 13 6.90 -19.27 -9.30
C VAL A 13 5.90 -18.61 -8.37
N GLY A 14 4.84 -17.98 -8.88
CA GLY A 14 3.81 -17.35 -8.06
C GLY A 14 3.10 -18.34 -7.13
N ALA A 15 2.71 -19.51 -7.64
CA ALA A 15 2.06 -20.55 -6.86
C ALA A 15 2.99 -21.13 -5.80
N SER A 16 4.23 -21.44 -6.18
CA SER A 16 5.23 -21.96 -5.25
C SER A 16 5.54 -20.96 -4.15
N ALA A 17 5.76 -19.69 -4.50
CA ALA A 17 6.00 -18.62 -3.54
C ALA A 17 4.81 -18.46 -2.58
N SER A 18 3.58 -18.56 -3.07
CA SER A 18 2.37 -18.51 -2.23
C SER A 18 2.32 -19.67 -1.23
N VAL A 19 2.69 -20.89 -1.63
CA VAL A 19 2.74 -22.06 -0.74
C VAL A 19 3.83 -21.90 0.32
N PHE A 20 5.04 -21.47 -0.06
CA PHE A 20 6.13 -21.21 0.87
C PHE A 20 5.80 -20.07 1.83
N ASP A 21 5.22 -18.98 1.34
CA ASP A 21 4.81 -17.85 2.17
C ASP A 21 3.70 -18.24 3.16
N TRP A 22 2.77 -19.10 2.75
CA TRP A 22 1.76 -19.62 3.67
C TRP A 22 2.34 -20.50 4.78
N ARG A 23 3.30 -21.38 4.44
CA ARG A 23 3.89 -22.36 5.37
C ARG A 23 5.00 -21.79 6.24
N GLU A 24 5.93 -21.09 5.63
CA GLU A 24 7.19 -20.63 6.22
C GLU A 24 7.19 -19.11 6.47
N ARG A 25 6.14 -18.38 6.07
CA ARG A 25 6.06 -16.91 6.19
C ARG A 25 7.19 -16.17 5.49
N ARG A 26 7.73 -16.79 4.44
CA ARG A 26 8.88 -16.29 3.69
C ARG A 26 8.80 -16.73 2.23
N VAL A 27 9.14 -15.82 1.33
CA VAL A 27 9.40 -16.13 -0.07
C VAL A 27 10.88 -16.51 -0.26
N PRO A 28 11.20 -17.74 -0.71
CA PRO A 28 12.58 -18.17 -0.93
C PRO A 28 13.27 -17.40 -2.06
N ASN A 29 14.48 -16.89 -1.82
CA ASN A 29 15.27 -16.16 -2.84
C ASN A 29 15.51 -16.99 -4.12
N ARG A 30 15.57 -18.33 -4.02
CA ARG A 30 15.72 -19.23 -5.18
C ARG A 30 14.58 -19.08 -6.18
N LEU A 31 13.34 -18.87 -5.71
CA LEU A 31 12.17 -18.73 -6.58
C LEU A 31 12.20 -17.39 -7.32
N VAL A 32 12.59 -16.33 -6.62
CA VAL A 32 12.81 -15.00 -7.22
C VAL A 32 13.92 -15.07 -8.26
N ALA A 33 15.04 -15.73 -7.96
CA ALA A 33 16.15 -15.90 -8.89
C ALA A 33 15.73 -16.66 -10.15
N ILE A 34 14.96 -17.76 -10.02
CA ILE A 34 14.41 -18.51 -11.15
C ILE A 34 13.57 -17.60 -12.05
N ALA A 35 12.64 -16.81 -11.49
CA ALA A 35 11.80 -15.90 -12.27
C ALA A 35 12.63 -14.82 -12.98
N LEU A 36 13.61 -14.21 -12.31
CA LEU A 36 14.47 -13.18 -12.91
C LEU A 36 15.38 -13.74 -14.01
N LEU A 37 15.98 -14.93 -13.80
CA LEU A 37 16.78 -15.61 -14.81
C LEU A 37 15.94 -16.00 -16.02
N ALA A 38 14.72 -16.51 -15.80
CA ALA A 38 13.80 -16.81 -16.88
C ALA A 38 13.38 -15.55 -17.66
N ALA A 39 13.14 -14.43 -16.97
CA ALA A 39 12.85 -13.15 -17.61
C ALA A 39 14.04 -12.68 -18.45
N ALA A 40 15.26 -12.72 -17.91
CA ALA A 40 16.48 -12.35 -18.63
C ALA A 40 16.71 -13.23 -19.87
N ALA A 41 16.55 -14.56 -19.74
CA ALA A 41 16.67 -15.49 -20.85
C ALA A 41 15.60 -15.23 -21.94
N ALA A 42 14.36 -14.98 -21.54
CA ALA A 42 13.28 -14.64 -22.47
C ALA A 42 13.54 -13.31 -23.22
N VAL A 43 14.07 -12.30 -22.53
CA VAL A 43 14.50 -11.03 -23.15
C VAL A 43 15.63 -11.23 -24.13
N ALA A 44 16.68 -11.97 -23.75
CA ALA A 44 17.82 -12.25 -24.62
C ALA A 44 17.39 -13.01 -25.88
N LEU A 45 16.53 -14.04 -25.72
CA LEU A 45 15.98 -14.81 -26.82
C LEU A 45 15.13 -13.93 -27.75
N GLN A 46 14.27 -13.07 -27.19
CA GLN A 46 13.44 -12.16 -27.98
C GLN A 46 14.29 -11.12 -28.71
N ALA A 47 15.34 -10.58 -28.07
CA ALA A 47 16.29 -9.66 -28.67
C ALA A 47 17.04 -10.29 -29.84
N ALA A 48 17.48 -11.55 -29.71
CA ALA A 48 18.07 -12.30 -30.81
C ALA A 48 17.09 -12.49 -31.97
N LYS A 49 15.80 -12.80 -31.69
CA LYS A 49 14.75 -12.87 -32.73
C LYS A 49 14.57 -11.53 -33.44
N SER A 50 14.57 -10.42 -32.68
CA SER A 50 14.49 -9.07 -33.26
C SER A 50 15.69 -8.71 -34.10
N ALA A 51 16.91 -9.05 -33.68
CA ALA A 51 18.10 -8.79 -34.46
C ALA A 51 18.10 -9.51 -35.81
N LEU A 52 17.68 -10.79 -35.84
CA LEU A 52 17.56 -11.55 -37.08
C LEU A 52 16.40 -11.04 -37.97
N GLY A 53 15.23 -10.80 -37.37
CA GLY A 53 14.06 -10.29 -38.07
C GLY A 53 14.30 -8.92 -38.72
N CYS A 54 15.00 -8.00 -38.04
CA CYS A 54 15.38 -6.70 -38.60
C CYS A 54 16.36 -6.81 -39.77
N ARG A 55 17.09 -7.92 -39.91
CA ARG A 55 17.96 -8.21 -41.06
C ARG A 55 17.26 -8.97 -42.18
N GLY A 56 15.96 -9.24 -42.05
CA GLY A 56 15.20 -10.07 -42.99
C GLY A 56 15.59 -11.54 -42.96
N LEU A 57 16.34 -11.99 -41.94
CA LEU A 57 16.78 -13.37 -41.82
C LEU A 57 15.75 -14.18 -41.03
N SER A 58 15.43 -15.38 -41.50
CA SER A 58 14.66 -16.35 -40.73
C SER A 58 15.28 -17.74 -40.79
N VAL A 59 15.47 -18.37 -39.64
CA VAL A 59 16.06 -19.71 -39.51
C VAL A 59 15.11 -20.56 -38.67
N LEU A 60 14.51 -21.60 -39.26
CA LEU A 60 13.54 -22.47 -38.57
C LEU A 60 12.38 -21.70 -37.91
N GLY A 61 11.90 -20.64 -38.54
CA GLY A 61 10.87 -19.75 -37.99
C GLY A 61 11.38 -18.78 -36.90
N PHE A 62 12.65 -18.84 -36.51
CA PHE A 62 13.28 -17.83 -35.70
C PHE A 62 13.49 -16.56 -36.55
N GLY A 63 13.08 -15.39 -36.05
CA GLY A 63 13.13 -14.12 -36.80
C GLY A 63 11.83 -13.74 -37.54
N THR A 64 10.86 -14.65 -37.68
CA THR A 64 9.57 -14.34 -38.34
C THR A 64 8.66 -13.44 -37.51
N MET A 65 8.65 -13.65 -36.18
CA MET A 65 7.96 -12.79 -35.22
C MET A 65 8.97 -12.10 -34.32
N TYR A 66 9.10 -10.78 -34.50
CA TYR A 66 9.98 -9.93 -33.72
C TYR A 66 9.29 -8.69 -33.15
N LEU A 67 9.91 -8.10 -32.14
CA LEU A 67 9.44 -6.86 -31.51
C LEU A 67 10.33 -5.69 -31.94
N PRO A 68 9.77 -4.48 -32.10
CA PRO A 68 10.56 -3.31 -32.47
C PRO A 68 11.48 -2.88 -31.33
N TRP A 69 12.64 -2.26 -31.63
CA TRP A 69 13.62 -1.87 -30.61
C TRP A 69 13.07 -0.98 -29.49
N ARG A 70 12.09 -0.12 -29.82
CA ARG A 70 11.36 0.71 -28.85
C ARG A 70 10.69 -0.10 -27.73
N TRP A 71 10.31 -1.36 -27.99
CA TRP A 71 9.69 -2.22 -27.00
C TRP A 71 10.68 -2.58 -25.88
N TYR A 72 11.95 -2.82 -26.19
CA TYR A 72 12.99 -3.12 -25.19
C TYR A 72 13.32 -1.92 -24.31
N ALA A 73 13.37 -0.71 -24.90
CA ALA A 73 13.47 0.51 -24.12
C ALA A 73 12.27 0.68 -23.18
N GLY A 74 11.06 0.38 -23.66
CA GLY A 74 9.85 0.34 -22.84
C GLY A 74 9.95 -0.69 -21.71
N LEU A 75 10.45 -1.89 -22.00
CA LEU A 75 10.66 -2.94 -20.99
C LEU A 75 11.65 -2.49 -19.91
N ALA A 76 12.75 -1.85 -20.29
CA ALA A 76 13.73 -1.32 -19.34
C ALA A 76 13.11 -0.24 -18.43
N VAL A 77 12.31 0.66 -19.00
CA VAL A 77 11.55 1.67 -18.22
C VAL A 77 10.58 0.98 -17.24
N HIS A 78 9.80 0.01 -17.69
CA HIS A 78 8.88 -0.75 -16.84
C HIS A 78 9.61 -1.50 -15.71
N ALA A 79 10.73 -2.16 -16.02
CA ALA A 79 11.54 -2.87 -15.04
C ALA A 79 12.11 -1.90 -13.98
N GLY A 80 12.63 -0.74 -14.40
CA GLY A 80 13.11 0.31 -13.49
C GLY A 80 12.00 0.85 -12.57
N LEU A 81 10.81 1.11 -13.12
CA LEU A 81 9.66 1.56 -12.33
C LEU A 81 9.15 0.48 -11.36
N SER A 82 9.15 -0.78 -11.79
CA SER A 82 8.79 -1.92 -10.93
C SER A 82 9.78 -2.11 -9.78
N LEU A 83 11.08 -1.98 -10.07
CA LEU A 83 12.15 -2.00 -9.05
C LEU A 83 11.96 -0.86 -8.05
N ALA A 84 11.75 0.37 -8.53
CA ALA A 84 11.53 1.54 -7.68
C ALA A 84 10.28 1.37 -6.80
N ALA A 85 9.17 0.88 -7.36
CA ALA A 85 7.94 0.63 -6.60
C ALA A 85 8.13 -0.46 -5.54
N GLY A 86 8.69 -1.61 -5.91
CA GLY A 86 8.97 -2.71 -4.97
C GLY A 86 9.93 -2.29 -3.85
N TRP A 87 11.00 -1.59 -4.20
CA TRP A 87 11.96 -1.04 -3.23
C TRP A 87 11.30 -0.03 -2.29
N THR A 88 10.47 0.87 -2.81
CA THR A 88 9.75 1.87 -1.99
C THR A 88 8.81 1.19 -1.00
N LEU A 89 8.01 0.21 -1.43
CA LEU A 89 7.09 -0.52 -0.55
C LEU A 89 7.82 -1.29 0.56
N TRP A 90 9.00 -1.84 0.25
CA TRP A 90 9.86 -2.46 1.25
C TRP A 90 10.42 -1.42 2.24
N ARG A 91 10.95 -0.30 1.75
CA ARG A 91 11.52 0.76 2.60
C ARG A 91 10.48 1.43 3.50
N LEU A 92 9.24 1.50 3.05
CA LEU A 92 8.11 1.99 3.85
C LEU A 92 7.54 0.94 4.81
N GLY A 93 8.10 -0.28 4.85
CA GLY A 93 7.61 -1.36 5.71
C GLY A 93 6.21 -1.87 5.34
N ILE A 94 5.73 -1.57 4.13
CA ILE A 94 4.43 -2.06 3.63
C ILE A 94 4.54 -3.53 3.23
N TRP A 95 5.66 -3.93 2.62
CA TRP A 95 5.95 -5.32 2.28
C TRP A 95 7.24 -5.81 2.93
N PRO A 96 7.30 -7.09 3.34
CA PRO A 96 8.57 -7.73 3.64
C PRO A 96 9.43 -7.82 2.37
N ALA A 97 10.75 -7.97 2.55
CA ALA A 97 11.69 -8.01 1.43
C ALA A 97 11.38 -9.12 0.42
N GLY A 98 10.83 -10.25 0.88
CA GLY A 98 10.43 -11.39 0.03
C GLY A 98 9.33 -11.02 -0.98
N ASP A 99 8.28 -10.35 -0.50
CA ASP A 99 7.14 -9.94 -1.33
C ASP A 99 7.54 -8.86 -2.34
N ALA A 100 8.34 -7.89 -1.93
CA ALA A 100 8.87 -6.87 -2.82
C ALA A 100 9.69 -7.48 -3.98
N LYS A 101 10.57 -8.43 -3.66
CA LYS A 101 11.37 -9.15 -4.67
C LYS A 101 10.48 -9.99 -5.61
N LEU A 102 9.48 -10.67 -5.07
CA LEU A 102 8.52 -11.44 -5.85
C LEU A 102 7.75 -10.53 -6.81
N TYR A 103 7.24 -9.40 -6.33
CA TYR A 103 6.56 -8.40 -7.16
C TYR A 103 7.46 -7.93 -8.30
N ILE A 104 8.72 -7.58 -8.02
CA ILE A 104 9.67 -7.14 -9.06
C ILE A 104 9.85 -8.24 -10.12
N ALA A 105 10.05 -9.49 -9.69
CA ALA A 105 10.27 -10.62 -10.59
C ALA A 105 9.05 -10.93 -11.46
N LEU A 106 7.85 -10.98 -10.86
CA LEU A 106 6.61 -11.24 -11.60
C LEU A 106 6.24 -10.04 -12.50
N SER A 107 6.50 -8.81 -12.05
CA SER A 107 6.27 -7.61 -12.87
C SER A 107 7.14 -7.60 -14.13
N ALA A 108 8.39 -8.06 -14.04
CA ALA A 108 9.29 -8.19 -15.19
C ALA A 108 8.82 -9.25 -16.20
N LEU A 109 8.14 -10.31 -15.74
CA LEU A 109 7.58 -11.35 -16.60
C LEU A 109 6.31 -10.91 -17.33
N LEU A 110 5.52 -9.96 -16.79
CA LEU A 110 4.23 -9.55 -17.37
C LEU A 110 4.32 -9.12 -18.85
N PRO A 111 5.21 -8.19 -19.27
CA PRO A 111 5.33 -7.80 -20.68
C PRO A 111 5.82 -8.92 -21.59
N LEU A 112 6.54 -9.92 -21.04
CA LEU A 112 7.03 -11.09 -21.79
C LEU A 112 5.91 -12.10 -22.05
N VAL A 113 4.91 -12.17 -21.17
CA VAL A 113 3.69 -12.95 -21.40
C VAL A 113 2.81 -12.24 -22.42
N ASN A 114 2.59 -10.94 -22.26
CA ASN A 114 1.78 -10.13 -23.17
C ASN A 114 2.35 -8.71 -23.30
N GLY A 115 2.90 -8.39 -24.47
CA GLY A 115 3.49 -7.08 -24.76
C GLY A 115 2.47 -5.94 -24.94
N ASN A 116 1.17 -6.26 -25.03
CA ASN A 116 0.08 -5.32 -25.26
C ASN A 116 -0.76 -5.04 -24.01
N LEU A 117 -0.20 -5.27 -22.81
CA LEU A 117 -0.90 -5.01 -21.56
C LEU A 117 -1.20 -3.52 -21.36
N SER A 118 -2.37 -3.24 -20.78
CA SER A 118 -2.80 -1.88 -20.49
C SER A 118 -1.82 -1.16 -19.58
N GLY A 119 -1.41 0.04 -19.98
CA GLY A 119 -0.44 0.85 -19.24
C GLY A 119 1.04 0.50 -19.52
N PHE A 120 1.37 -0.53 -20.30
CA PHE A 120 2.77 -0.75 -20.68
C PHE A 120 3.26 0.39 -21.59
N PRO A 121 4.47 0.94 -21.38
CA PRO A 121 5.47 0.56 -20.36
C PRO A 121 5.40 1.34 -19.04
N ARG A 122 4.72 2.49 -18.99
CA ARG A 122 4.89 3.47 -17.90
C ARG A 122 4.01 3.24 -16.67
N LEU A 123 2.93 2.49 -16.82
CA LEU A 123 1.88 2.38 -15.81
C LEU A 123 1.56 0.93 -15.45
N LEU A 124 2.08 -0.05 -16.20
CA LEU A 124 1.81 -1.47 -15.96
C LEU A 124 2.20 -1.90 -14.54
N PHE A 125 3.33 -1.41 -14.02
CA PHE A 125 3.75 -1.69 -12.64
C PHE A 125 2.68 -1.24 -11.62
N LEU A 126 2.05 -0.07 -11.84
CA LEU A 126 1.01 0.47 -10.99
C LEU A 126 -0.31 -0.27 -11.16
N VAL A 127 -0.68 -0.63 -12.40
CA VAL A 127 -1.85 -1.49 -12.68
C VAL A 127 -1.71 -2.81 -11.94
N PHE A 128 -0.54 -3.44 -12.02
CA PHE A 128 -0.24 -4.68 -11.29
C PHE A 128 -0.33 -4.46 -9.77
N LEU A 129 0.24 -3.38 -9.25
CA LEU A 129 0.17 -3.04 -7.84
C LEU A 129 -1.28 -2.92 -7.34
N ILE A 130 -2.11 -2.17 -8.07
CA ILE A 130 -3.53 -1.99 -7.76
C ILE A 130 -4.26 -3.34 -7.79
N ASN A 131 -3.97 -4.18 -8.79
CA ASN A 131 -4.58 -5.49 -8.91
C ASN A 131 -4.13 -6.49 -7.83
N ALA A 132 -2.98 -6.27 -7.17
CA ALA A 132 -2.57 -7.04 -6.00
C ALA A 132 -3.22 -6.53 -4.71
N PHE A 133 -3.18 -5.21 -4.45
CA PHE A 133 -3.66 -4.65 -3.19
C PHE A 133 -5.18 -4.54 -3.07
N VAL A 134 -5.89 -4.22 -4.16
CA VAL A 134 -7.35 -3.97 -4.07
C VAL A 134 -8.12 -5.25 -3.70
N PRO A 135 -7.89 -6.42 -4.32
CA PRO A 135 -8.53 -7.66 -3.88
C PRO A 135 -8.21 -8.01 -2.43
N ALA A 136 -6.95 -7.88 -2.01
CA ALA A 136 -6.54 -8.14 -0.63
C ALA A 136 -7.25 -7.21 0.35
N GLY A 137 -7.28 -5.91 0.05
CA GLY A 137 -7.96 -4.91 0.86
C GLY A 137 -9.46 -5.13 0.96
N LEU A 138 -10.12 -5.54 -0.14
CA LEU A 138 -11.54 -5.89 -0.14
C LEU A 138 -11.81 -7.15 0.71
N ALA A 139 -10.96 -8.16 0.62
CA ALA A 139 -11.08 -9.37 1.44
C ALA A 139 -10.93 -9.05 2.93
N PHE A 140 -9.91 -8.28 3.31
CA PHE A 140 -9.72 -7.85 4.70
C PHE A 140 -10.84 -6.93 5.19
N ALA A 141 -11.35 -6.03 4.34
CA ALA A 141 -12.49 -5.18 4.66
C ALA A 141 -13.76 -6.01 4.90
N ALA A 142 -14.00 -7.03 4.07
CA ALA A 142 -15.13 -7.95 4.22
C ALA A 142 -15.01 -8.76 5.51
N GLU A 143 -13.83 -9.29 5.83
CA GLU A 143 -13.57 -10.01 7.07
C GLU A 143 -13.77 -9.11 8.30
N ALA A 144 -13.23 -7.89 8.28
CA ALA A 144 -13.41 -6.91 9.35
C ALA A 144 -14.89 -6.54 9.53
N SER A 145 -15.61 -6.32 8.43
CA SER A 145 -17.05 -6.02 8.45
C SER A 145 -17.85 -7.20 9.01
N ALA A 146 -17.53 -8.43 8.61
CA ALA A 146 -18.18 -9.63 9.14
C ALA A 146 -17.96 -9.76 10.64
N ARG A 147 -16.74 -9.51 11.14
CA ARG A 147 -16.45 -9.50 12.58
C ARG A 147 -17.21 -8.41 13.33
N LEU A 148 -17.36 -7.22 12.74
CA LEU A 148 -18.17 -6.14 13.32
C LEU A 148 -19.65 -6.51 13.39
N VAL A 149 -20.20 -7.10 12.32
CA VAL A 149 -21.60 -7.56 12.28
C VAL A 149 -21.84 -8.67 13.31
N LEU A 150 -20.97 -9.67 13.37
CA LEU A 150 -21.05 -10.75 14.36
C LEU A 150 -20.88 -10.21 15.80
N GLY A 151 -19.98 -9.24 15.97
CA GLY A 151 -19.78 -8.53 17.23
C GLY A 151 -21.03 -7.78 17.67
N ALA A 152 -21.62 -6.97 16.77
CA ALA A 152 -22.86 -6.25 17.00
C ALA A 152 -24.05 -7.19 17.28
N TYR A 153 -24.15 -8.29 16.54
CA TYR A 153 -25.16 -9.33 16.77
C TYR A 153 -25.00 -9.97 18.16
N SER A 154 -23.76 -10.33 18.53
CA SER A 154 -23.48 -10.87 19.87
C SER A 154 -23.75 -9.85 20.97
N TRP A 155 -23.52 -8.56 20.71
CA TRP A 155 -23.76 -7.46 21.62
C TRP A 155 -25.26 -7.21 21.83
N ALA A 156 -26.05 -7.22 20.75
CA ALA A 156 -27.51 -7.10 20.81
C ALA A 156 -28.15 -8.22 21.66
N ARG A 157 -27.55 -9.41 21.68
CA ARG A 157 -28.00 -10.53 22.53
C ARG A 157 -27.67 -10.39 24.02
N ARG A 158 -26.72 -9.52 24.42
CA ARG A 158 -26.28 -9.39 25.83
C ARG A 158 -27.26 -8.63 26.75
N GLY A 159 -28.45 -8.29 26.25
CA GLY A 159 -29.47 -7.58 27.01
C GLY A 159 -29.16 -6.08 27.17
N PRO A 160 -30.19 -5.25 27.41
CA PRO A 160 -30.08 -3.78 27.36
C PRO A 160 -29.13 -3.18 28.42
N ARG A 161 -28.95 -3.85 29.57
CA ARG A 161 -28.04 -3.39 30.63
C ARG A 161 -26.57 -3.48 30.21
N ALA A 162 -26.16 -4.56 29.55
CA ALA A 162 -24.77 -4.71 29.07
C ALA A 162 -24.46 -3.72 27.94
N VAL A 163 -25.45 -3.44 27.09
CA VAL A 163 -25.39 -2.42 26.04
C VAL A 163 -25.16 -1.03 26.63
N LEU A 164 -25.93 -0.63 27.64
CA LEU A 164 -25.78 0.68 28.29
C LEU A 164 -24.42 0.83 28.98
N LEU A 165 -23.95 -0.19 29.70
CA LEU A 165 -22.65 -0.13 30.38
C LEU A 165 -21.49 -0.03 29.40
N SER A 166 -21.53 -0.77 28.29
CA SER A 166 -20.50 -0.70 27.24
C SER A 166 -20.54 0.62 26.46
N ALA A 167 -21.73 1.14 26.16
CA ALA A 167 -21.88 2.45 25.52
C ALA A 167 -21.41 3.58 26.44
N ALA A 168 -21.70 3.52 27.75
CA ALA A 168 -21.21 4.49 28.73
C ALA A 168 -19.68 4.45 28.84
N ALA A 169 -19.08 3.26 28.89
CA ALA A 169 -17.63 3.11 28.89
C ALA A 169 -16.98 3.65 27.60
N GLU A 170 -17.58 3.41 26.44
CA GLU A 170 -17.07 3.92 25.17
C GLU A 170 -17.27 5.43 25.03
N ALA A 171 -18.39 5.98 25.53
CA ALA A 171 -18.61 7.41 25.61
C ALA A 171 -17.58 8.10 26.51
N ASP A 172 -17.23 7.49 27.64
CA ASP A 172 -16.19 8.03 28.52
C ASP A 172 -14.81 7.99 27.85
N ARG A 173 -14.49 6.89 27.15
CA ARG A 173 -13.27 6.81 26.31
C ARG A 173 -13.25 7.87 25.21
N LEU A 174 -14.37 8.12 24.53
CA LEU A 174 -14.49 9.17 23.52
C LEU A 174 -14.34 10.55 24.14
N ARG A 175 -14.86 10.78 25.35
CA ARG A 175 -14.72 12.03 26.08
C ARG A 175 -13.27 12.28 26.51
N VAL A 176 -12.58 11.25 26.99
CA VAL A 176 -11.15 11.31 27.32
C VAL A 176 -10.33 11.61 26.06
N ARG A 177 -10.56 10.88 24.96
CA ARG A 177 -9.92 11.16 23.67
C ARG A 177 -10.22 12.56 23.14
N ALA A 178 -11.46 13.05 23.29
CA ALA A 178 -11.81 14.40 22.87
C ALA A 178 -11.07 15.46 23.69
N ARG A 179 -10.90 15.25 25.00
CA ARG A 179 -10.08 16.13 25.86
C ARG A 179 -8.60 16.10 25.46
N GLU A 180 -8.06 14.92 25.18
CA GLU A 180 -6.69 14.77 24.66
C GLU A 180 -6.52 15.50 23.33
N VAL A 181 -7.43 15.31 22.38
CA VAL A 181 -7.43 16.03 21.08
C VAL A 181 -7.56 17.53 21.28
N PHE A 182 -8.39 17.98 22.24
CA PHE A 182 -8.57 19.39 22.54
C PHE A 182 -7.31 20.03 23.11
N ALA A 183 -6.53 19.31 23.92
CA ALA A 183 -5.20 19.77 24.35
C ALA A 183 -4.26 20.00 23.15
N TRP A 184 -4.51 19.33 22.02
CA TRP A 184 -3.76 19.43 20.78
C TRP A 184 -4.44 20.32 19.73
N ARG A 185 -5.49 21.09 20.10
CA ARG A 185 -6.32 21.88 19.17
C ARG A 185 -5.51 22.80 18.25
N TRP A 186 -4.45 23.44 18.75
CA TRP A 186 -3.62 24.33 17.93
C TRP A 186 -2.76 23.58 16.92
N ARG A 187 -2.29 22.38 17.27
CA ARG A 187 -1.57 21.49 16.34
C ARG A 187 -2.52 20.95 15.28
N ALA A 188 -3.73 20.57 15.68
CA ALA A 188 -4.77 20.11 14.76
C ALA A 188 -5.21 21.22 13.79
N ALA A 189 -5.41 22.45 14.28
CA ALA A 189 -5.72 23.60 13.47
C ALA A 189 -4.57 23.92 12.48
N ALA A 190 -3.32 23.92 12.95
CA ALA A 190 -2.15 24.11 12.10
C ALA A 190 -2.07 23.04 11.00
N LEU A 191 -2.29 21.76 11.34
CA LEU A 191 -2.33 20.67 10.38
C LEU A 191 -3.45 20.87 9.34
N ALA A 192 -4.66 21.22 9.78
CA ALA A 192 -5.78 21.46 8.89
C ALA A 192 -5.49 22.60 7.90
N VAL A 193 -4.98 23.73 8.39
CA VAL A 193 -4.56 24.88 7.56
C VAL A 193 -3.48 24.48 6.56
N ASN A 194 -2.46 23.76 7.01
CA ASN A 194 -1.36 23.30 6.17
C ASN A 194 -1.85 22.37 5.06
N VAL A 195 -2.71 21.39 5.38
CA VAL A 195 -3.27 20.46 4.40
C VAL A 195 -4.15 21.21 3.40
N VAL A 196 -5.04 22.10 3.84
CA VAL A 196 -5.89 22.89 2.94
C VAL A 196 -5.03 23.75 2.01
N SER A 197 -4.00 24.40 2.54
CA SER A 197 -3.09 25.25 1.77
C SER A 197 -2.31 24.45 0.73
N LEU A 198 -1.83 23.26 1.10
CA LEU A 198 -1.13 22.35 0.19
C LEU A 198 -2.03 21.89 -0.97
N PHE A 199 -3.25 21.46 -0.67
CA PHE A 199 -4.21 21.07 -1.70
C PHE A 199 -4.63 22.24 -2.59
N PHE A 200 -4.75 23.44 -2.03
CA PHE A 200 -5.04 24.64 -2.80
C PHE A 200 -3.92 24.97 -3.79
N ALA A 201 -2.68 25.00 -3.31
CA ALA A 201 -1.48 25.21 -4.14
C ALA A 201 -1.39 24.15 -5.23
N LEU A 202 -1.72 22.90 -4.88
CA LEU A 202 -1.75 21.82 -5.84
C LEU A 202 -2.82 22.01 -6.93
N GLN A 203 -4.03 22.45 -6.58
CA GLN A 203 -5.08 22.72 -7.57
C GLN A 203 -4.68 23.86 -8.52
N LEU A 204 -4.00 24.90 -8.01
CA LEU A 204 -3.44 25.97 -8.83
C LEU A 204 -2.35 25.44 -9.77
N LEU A 205 -1.43 24.61 -9.26
CA LEU A 205 -0.37 23.99 -10.06
C LEU A 205 -0.96 23.08 -11.14
N GLN A 206 -1.95 22.25 -10.80
CA GLN A 206 -2.64 21.37 -11.76
C GLN A 206 -3.37 22.15 -12.85
N ARG A 207 -3.92 23.33 -12.54
CA ARG A 207 -4.51 24.21 -13.56
C ARG A 207 -3.46 24.76 -14.51
N ARG A 208 -2.30 25.19 -14.00
CA ARG A 208 -1.20 25.68 -14.84
C ARG A 208 -0.56 24.56 -15.67
N LEU A 209 -0.43 23.38 -15.08
CA LEU A 209 0.02 22.16 -15.76
C LEU A 209 -1.09 21.50 -16.59
N GLY A 210 -2.30 22.05 -16.61
CA GLY A 210 -3.44 21.51 -17.37
C GLY A 210 -3.18 21.43 -18.87
N SER A 211 -2.24 22.24 -19.39
CA SER A 211 -1.71 22.12 -20.76
C SER A 211 -0.68 21.01 -20.95
N ALA A 212 -0.06 20.51 -19.87
CA ALA A 212 0.96 19.48 -19.87
C ALA A 212 0.43 18.05 -19.64
N GLY A 213 -0.90 17.86 -19.52
CA GLY A 213 -1.53 16.54 -19.59
C GLY A 213 -1.29 15.63 -18.38
N LEU A 214 -1.34 16.17 -17.15
CA LEU A 214 -1.44 15.31 -15.96
C LEU A 214 -2.83 14.64 -15.93
N ASP A 215 -2.90 13.50 -16.61
CA ASP A 215 -4.03 12.58 -16.64
C ASP A 215 -4.51 12.20 -15.21
N PRO A 216 -5.70 11.58 -15.06
CA PRO A 216 -6.21 11.10 -13.77
C PRO A 216 -5.18 10.31 -12.94
N LEU A 217 -4.26 9.63 -13.62
CA LEU A 217 -3.16 8.89 -13.00
C LEU A 217 -2.09 9.79 -12.37
N GLY A 218 -1.78 10.95 -12.96
CA GLY A 218 -0.88 11.93 -12.36
C GLY A 218 -1.41 12.44 -11.02
N ARG A 219 -2.74 12.60 -10.92
CA ARG A 219 -3.40 12.97 -9.65
C ARG A 219 -3.28 11.86 -8.62
N VAL A 220 -3.50 10.61 -9.01
CA VAL A 220 -3.34 9.44 -8.11
C VAL A 220 -1.89 9.30 -7.66
N ALA A 221 -0.93 9.38 -8.59
CA ALA A 221 0.50 9.30 -8.28
C ALA A 221 0.92 10.37 -7.27
N LEU A 222 0.42 11.59 -7.43
CA LEU A 222 0.70 12.66 -6.50
C LEU A 222 0.05 12.45 -5.13
N LEU A 223 -1.19 11.94 -5.07
CA LEU A 223 -1.82 11.59 -3.80
C LEU A 223 -1.04 10.47 -3.09
N LEU A 224 -0.55 9.48 -3.83
CA LEU A 224 0.29 8.40 -3.31
C LEU A 224 1.65 8.92 -2.84
N LEU A 225 2.26 9.85 -3.58
CA LEU A 225 3.51 10.50 -3.17
C LEU A 225 3.31 11.28 -1.87
N MET A 226 2.22 12.04 -1.78
CA MET A 226 1.89 12.80 -0.58
C MET A 226 1.57 11.88 0.60
N TYR A 227 0.93 10.73 0.36
CA TYR A 227 0.74 9.68 1.36
C TYR A 227 2.08 9.11 1.84
N ALA A 228 2.98 8.74 0.93
CA ALA A 228 4.29 8.19 1.27
C ALA A 228 5.17 9.19 2.04
N LEU A 229 5.06 10.49 1.71
CA LEU A 229 5.75 11.56 2.41
C LEU A 229 5.03 12.01 3.69
N TRP A 230 3.85 11.47 4.00
CA TRP A 230 3.02 11.96 5.09
C TRP A 230 3.69 11.80 6.44
N ASP A 231 4.33 10.67 6.72
CA ASP A 231 4.99 10.41 8.01
C ASP A 231 6.15 11.37 8.26
N TRP A 232 6.86 11.75 7.20
CA TRP A 232 7.92 12.78 7.27
C TRP A 232 7.34 14.20 7.37
N ALA A 233 6.28 14.48 6.62
CA ALA A 233 5.68 15.80 6.55
C ALA A 233 4.85 16.14 7.80
N ALA A 234 4.11 15.18 8.38
CA ALA A 234 3.16 15.43 9.46
C ALA A 234 3.79 16.09 10.71
N PRO A 235 4.98 15.68 11.20
CA PRO A 235 5.66 16.40 12.30
C PRO A 235 6.03 17.84 11.96
N ILE A 236 6.23 18.17 10.69
CA ILE A 236 6.52 19.53 10.21
C ILE A 236 5.20 20.32 10.09
N LEU A 237 4.18 19.72 9.48
CA LEU A 237 2.86 20.33 9.26
C LEU A 237 2.03 20.51 10.54
N THR A 238 2.40 19.86 11.64
CA THR A 238 1.74 20.07 12.95
C THR A 238 2.29 21.28 13.73
N ARG A 239 3.36 21.92 13.25
CA ARG A 239 3.98 23.07 13.90
C ARG A 239 3.15 24.35 13.66
N PRO A 240 2.71 25.09 14.71
CA PRO A 240 1.89 26.28 14.56
C PRO A 240 2.52 27.39 13.68
N ARG A 241 3.85 27.56 13.75
CA ARG A 241 4.57 28.54 12.92
C ARG A 241 4.46 28.23 11.43
N VAL A 242 4.54 26.94 11.07
CA VAL A 242 4.36 26.49 9.68
C VAL A 242 2.92 26.71 9.25
N GLY A 243 1.95 26.42 10.13
CA GLY A 243 0.53 26.72 9.89
C GLY A 243 0.26 28.20 9.61
N ALA A 244 0.84 29.12 10.39
CA ALA A 244 0.71 30.56 10.16
C ALA A 244 1.33 30.99 8.82
N ALA A 245 2.52 30.48 8.48
CA ALA A 245 3.17 30.76 7.21
C ALA A 245 2.36 30.22 6.01
N ALA A 246 1.81 29.01 6.12
CA ALA A 246 0.95 28.43 5.10
C ALA A 246 -0.35 29.19 4.93
N LEU A 247 -0.96 29.67 6.03
CA LEU A 247 -2.15 30.52 5.96
C LEU A 247 -1.86 31.82 5.21
N ALA A 248 -0.74 32.48 5.53
CA ALA A 248 -0.33 33.69 4.83
C ALA A 248 -0.10 33.42 3.34
N ALA A 249 0.62 32.34 3.00
CA ALA A 249 0.86 31.93 1.62
C ALA A 249 -0.45 31.59 0.89
N PHE A 250 -1.39 30.92 1.55
CA PHE A 250 -2.72 30.61 1.03
C PHE A 250 -3.51 31.89 0.74
N CYS A 251 -3.53 32.87 1.65
CA CYS A 251 -4.20 34.15 1.45
C CYS A 251 -3.62 34.91 0.25
N VAL A 252 -2.27 34.97 0.13
CA VAL A 252 -1.59 35.60 -1.00
C VAL A 252 -1.91 34.88 -2.31
N ALA A 253 -1.87 33.54 -2.34
CA ALA A 253 -2.18 32.76 -3.52
C ALA A 253 -3.65 32.87 -3.93
N ALA A 254 -4.57 32.91 -2.97
CA ALA A 254 -6.00 33.10 -3.21
C ALA A 254 -6.29 34.50 -3.77
N TRP A 255 -5.67 35.54 -3.21
CA TRP A 255 -5.75 36.90 -3.73
C TRP A 255 -5.20 36.99 -5.15
N ALA A 256 -4.02 36.43 -5.42
CA ALA A 256 -3.42 36.42 -6.75
C ALA A 256 -4.27 35.64 -7.77
N ALA A 257 -4.88 34.53 -7.36
CA ALA A 257 -5.81 33.78 -8.22
C ALA A 257 -7.06 34.60 -8.54
N ALA A 258 -7.65 35.26 -7.55
CA ALA A 258 -8.81 36.13 -7.75
C ALA A 258 -8.47 37.31 -8.68
N ALA A 259 -7.32 37.96 -8.48
CA ALA A 259 -6.82 39.03 -9.35
C ALA A 259 -6.60 38.57 -10.80
N ALA A 260 -6.25 37.29 -11.00
CA ALA A 260 -6.12 36.68 -12.32
C ALA A 260 -7.46 36.21 -12.93
N GLY A 261 -8.61 36.60 -12.36
CA GLY A 261 -9.94 36.23 -12.85
C GLY A 261 -10.33 34.77 -12.60
N VAL A 262 -9.63 34.08 -11.69
CA VAL A 262 -9.96 32.69 -11.34
C VAL A 262 -11.18 32.67 -10.42
N ASP A 263 -12.19 31.86 -10.76
CA ASP A 263 -13.32 31.56 -9.90
C ASP A 263 -12.84 30.88 -8.60
N LEU A 264 -12.65 31.70 -7.56
CA LEU A 264 -12.12 31.30 -6.26
C LEU A 264 -13.09 30.39 -5.52
N ALA A 265 -14.40 30.62 -5.62
CA ALA A 265 -15.41 29.82 -4.94
C ALA A 265 -15.37 28.36 -5.46
N ARG A 266 -15.30 28.18 -6.79
CA ARG A 266 -15.14 26.85 -7.38
C ARG A 266 -13.82 26.18 -7.00
N LEU A 267 -12.72 26.93 -6.97
CA LEU A 267 -11.40 26.43 -6.59
C LEU A 267 -11.37 25.98 -5.12
N LEU A 268 -11.95 26.76 -4.21
CA LEU A 268 -12.08 26.42 -2.79
C LEU A 268 -12.98 25.19 -2.60
N ALA A 269 -14.11 25.12 -3.30
CA ALA A 269 -14.99 23.95 -3.25
C ALA A 269 -14.33 22.66 -3.79
N GLN A 270 -13.47 22.77 -4.79
CA GLN A 270 -12.65 21.66 -5.28
C GLN A 270 -11.58 21.26 -4.27
N THR A 271 -10.90 22.25 -3.67
CA THR A 271 -9.90 22.03 -2.62
C THR A 271 -10.51 21.32 -1.42
N ALA A 272 -11.65 21.80 -0.91
CA ALA A 272 -12.38 21.17 0.18
C ALA A 272 -12.76 19.71 -0.15
N ARG A 273 -13.29 19.46 -1.36
CA ARG A 273 -13.58 18.09 -1.83
C ARG A 273 -12.35 17.21 -1.87
N SER A 274 -11.19 17.71 -2.34
CA SER A 274 -9.94 16.95 -2.35
C SER A 274 -9.40 16.68 -0.95
N VAL A 275 -9.45 17.66 -0.04
CA VAL A 275 -9.03 17.49 1.36
C VAL A 275 -9.90 16.47 2.08
N LEU A 276 -11.23 16.57 1.94
CA LEU A 276 -12.17 15.61 2.53
C LEU A 276 -11.99 14.22 1.92
N GLY A 277 -11.87 14.12 0.60
CA GLY A 277 -11.62 12.85 -0.09
C GLY A 277 -10.32 12.19 0.32
N PHE A 278 -9.24 12.96 0.44
CA PHE A 278 -7.94 12.46 0.91
C PHE A 278 -7.97 12.09 2.38
N SER A 279 -8.61 12.88 3.24
CA SER A 279 -8.75 12.59 4.67
C SER A 279 -9.58 11.32 4.89
N PHE A 280 -10.67 11.16 4.14
CA PHE A 280 -11.45 9.94 4.13
C PHE A 280 -10.64 8.75 3.63
N LEU A 281 -9.88 8.92 2.54
CA LEU A 281 -8.99 7.87 2.01
C LEU A 281 -7.90 7.49 3.03
N LEU A 282 -7.29 8.45 3.70
CA LEU A 282 -6.31 8.22 4.77
C LEU A 282 -6.93 7.46 5.94
N MET A 283 -8.09 7.92 6.40
CA MET A 283 -8.83 7.27 7.47
C MET A 283 -9.19 5.85 7.07
N LEU A 284 -9.67 5.63 5.84
CA LEU A 284 -10.04 4.32 5.31
C LEU A 284 -8.80 3.43 5.16
N ALA A 285 -7.72 3.92 4.56
CA ALA A 285 -6.46 3.20 4.42
C ALA A 285 -5.91 2.80 5.79
N ARG A 286 -5.90 3.72 6.76
CA ARG A 286 -5.50 3.42 8.14
C ARG A 286 -6.46 2.43 8.80
N SER A 287 -7.77 2.57 8.62
CA SER A 287 -8.75 1.69 9.27
C SER A 287 -8.80 0.30 8.65
N LEU A 288 -8.60 0.17 7.34
CA LEU A 288 -8.64 -1.11 6.62
C LEU A 288 -7.29 -1.84 6.63
N LEU A 289 -6.20 -1.10 6.52
CA LEU A 289 -4.87 -1.69 6.52
C LEU A 289 -4.35 -1.77 7.95
N HIS A 290 -4.23 -0.65 8.66
CA HIS A 290 -3.56 -0.65 9.95
C HIS A 290 -4.31 -1.49 10.97
N VAL A 291 -5.62 -1.29 11.19
CA VAL A 291 -6.31 -1.98 12.28
C VAL A 291 -6.44 -3.50 12.05
N PRO A 292 -6.99 -3.99 10.92
CA PRO A 292 -7.05 -5.42 10.63
C PRO A 292 -5.68 -6.06 10.51
N LEU A 293 -4.71 -5.45 9.80
CA LEU A 293 -3.37 -6.05 9.69
C LEU A 293 -2.68 -6.06 11.04
N GLU A 294 -2.81 -5.02 11.84
CA GLU A 294 -2.22 -4.99 13.17
C GLU A 294 -2.88 -5.99 14.11
N MET A 295 -4.21 -6.09 14.13
CA MET A 295 -4.91 -7.07 14.95
C MET A 295 -4.66 -8.50 14.50
N ALA A 296 -4.63 -8.77 13.18
CA ALA A 296 -4.36 -10.09 12.63
C ALA A 296 -2.88 -10.49 12.76
N SER A 297 -1.96 -9.52 12.76
CA SER A 297 -0.53 -9.78 12.93
C SER A 297 -0.14 -9.90 14.39
N ARG A 298 -0.83 -9.26 15.34
CA ARG A 298 -0.48 -9.37 16.77
C ARG A 298 -0.74 -10.78 17.28
N ALA A 299 0.33 -11.50 17.58
CA ALA A 299 0.30 -12.74 18.37
C ALA A 299 1.11 -12.53 19.64
N ARG A 300 0.75 -13.23 20.72
CA ARG A 300 1.62 -13.38 21.87
C ARG A 300 2.41 -14.66 21.70
N LEU A 301 3.73 -14.57 21.77
CA LEU A 301 4.60 -15.74 21.78
C LEU A 301 5.24 -15.86 23.16
N PRO A 302 5.24 -17.07 23.76
CA PRO A 302 6.04 -17.32 24.95
C PRO A 302 7.53 -17.14 24.61
N ALA A 303 8.32 -16.67 25.58
CA ALA A 303 9.74 -16.40 25.38
C ALA A 303 10.52 -17.58 24.76
N GLY A 304 10.17 -18.82 25.13
CA GLY A 304 10.77 -20.04 24.60
C GLY A 304 10.59 -20.25 23.08
N GLU A 305 9.55 -19.67 22.48
CA GLU A 305 9.25 -19.76 21.05
C GLU A 305 9.88 -18.64 20.22
N LEU A 306 10.58 -17.69 20.84
CA LEU A 306 11.25 -16.60 20.13
C LEU A 306 12.39 -17.14 19.27
N CYS A 307 12.23 -17.05 17.95
CA CYS A 307 13.24 -17.45 16.97
C CYS A 307 13.75 -16.26 16.15
N ALA A 308 14.87 -16.44 15.46
CA ALA A 308 15.38 -15.46 14.50
C ALA A 308 14.31 -15.18 13.43
N GLY A 309 14.13 -13.91 13.08
CA GLY A 309 13.08 -13.44 12.17
C GLY A 309 11.77 -13.06 12.85
N THR A 310 11.63 -13.26 14.16
CA THR A 310 10.46 -12.79 14.90
C THR A 310 10.40 -11.27 14.89
N ILE A 311 9.32 -10.68 14.38
CA ILE A 311 9.15 -9.23 14.35
C ILE A 311 8.42 -8.79 15.62
N LEU A 312 9.05 -8.00 16.48
CA LEU A 312 8.38 -7.47 17.67
C LEU A 312 7.39 -6.35 17.30
N THR A 313 6.29 -6.25 18.06
CA THR A 313 5.41 -5.07 17.95
C THR A 313 6.16 -3.82 18.43
N GLU A 314 5.68 -2.63 18.04
CA GLU A 314 6.32 -1.38 18.48
C GLU A 314 6.26 -1.23 20.00
N GLU A 315 5.13 -1.65 20.59
CA GLU A 315 4.89 -1.66 22.03
C GLU A 315 5.89 -2.59 22.75
N ALA A 316 6.07 -3.81 22.25
CA ALA A 316 7.02 -4.76 22.83
C ALA A 316 8.47 -4.28 22.67
N TRP A 317 8.82 -3.73 21.50
CA TRP A 317 10.14 -3.16 21.25
C TRP A 317 10.42 -1.98 22.19
N ALA A 318 9.48 -1.04 22.32
CA ALA A 318 9.62 0.11 23.20
C ALA A 318 9.70 -0.30 24.69
N ALA A 319 8.92 -1.30 25.11
CA ALA A 319 8.96 -1.83 26.47
C ALA A 319 10.32 -2.46 26.79
N LEU A 320 10.87 -3.26 25.87
CA LEU A 320 12.19 -3.86 26.04
C LEU A 320 13.31 -2.81 25.96
N ALA A 321 13.22 -1.84 25.04
CA ALA A 321 14.20 -0.76 24.93
C ALA A 321 14.22 0.13 26.19
N ALA A 322 13.10 0.27 26.88
CA ALA A 322 12.99 1.01 28.14
C ALA A 322 13.48 0.21 29.37
N ASP A 323 13.53 -1.12 29.30
CA ASP A 323 13.97 -1.97 30.40
C ASP A 323 15.52 -2.05 30.43
N PRO A 324 16.18 -1.58 31.50
CA PRO A 324 17.65 -1.63 31.63
C PRO A 324 18.26 -3.02 31.45
N ARG A 325 17.51 -4.09 31.71
CA ARG A 325 17.99 -5.48 31.58
C ARG A 325 18.05 -5.95 30.13
N THR A 326 17.21 -5.40 29.26
CA THR A 326 17.08 -5.86 27.87
C THR A 326 17.50 -4.81 26.85
N SER A 327 17.62 -3.54 27.24
CA SER A 327 18.03 -2.44 26.36
C SER A 327 19.39 -2.66 25.69
N GLY A 328 20.35 -3.27 26.38
CA GLY A 328 21.66 -3.62 25.82
C GLY A 328 21.65 -4.84 24.88
N LEU A 329 20.56 -5.61 24.85
CA LEU A 329 20.40 -6.78 23.99
C LEU A 329 19.82 -6.41 22.62
N LEU A 330 19.07 -5.31 22.54
CA LEU A 330 18.45 -4.84 21.31
C LEU A 330 19.41 -3.89 20.59
N ARG A 331 19.74 -4.19 19.32
CA ARG A 331 20.46 -3.25 18.47
C ARG A 331 19.48 -2.32 17.76
N GLU A 332 19.58 -2.22 16.44
CA GLU A 332 18.66 -1.48 15.61
C GLU A 332 17.45 -2.33 15.25
N ARG A 333 16.29 -1.68 15.15
CA ARG A 333 15.07 -2.36 14.74
C ARG A 333 15.14 -2.74 13.26
N HIS A 334 15.29 -4.02 12.97
CA HIS A 334 15.33 -4.53 11.60
C HIS A 334 13.94 -4.93 11.08
N CYS A 335 13.65 -4.65 9.80
CA CYS A 335 12.42 -5.06 9.14
C CYS A 335 12.29 -6.59 9.00
N ASP A 336 13.41 -7.30 9.03
CA ASP A 336 13.47 -8.76 8.93
C ASP A 336 13.27 -9.45 10.29
N GLY A 337 13.04 -8.68 11.37
CA GLY A 337 12.85 -9.21 12.73
C GLY A 337 14.15 -9.36 13.52
N LEU A 338 14.07 -10.08 14.63
CA LEU A 338 15.21 -10.34 15.53
C LEU A 338 16.29 -11.17 14.84
N SER A 339 17.55 -10.80 15.03
CA SER A 339 18.69 -11.67 14.70
C SER A 339 18.71 -12.93 15.58
N ALA A 340 19.50 -13.93 15.19
CA ALA A 340 19.66 -15.14 15.98
C ALA A 340 20.23 -14.86 17.38
N GLU A 341 21.18 -13.91 17.47
CA GLU A 341 21.78 -13.45 18.73
C GLU A 341 20.74 -12.76 19.62
N GLU A 342 19.98 -11.80 19.08
CA GLU A 342 18.95 -11.08 19.82
C GLU A 342 17.84 -12.01 20.30
N ALA A 343 17.37 -12.93 19.44
CA ALA A 343 16.34 -13.90 19.80
C ALA A 343 16.81 -14.86 20.92
N ALA A 344 18.07 -15.31 20.87
CA ALA A 344 18.64 -16.15 21.92
C ALA A 344 18.80 -15.39 23.24
N ALA A 345 19.30 -14.15 23.19
CA ALA A 345 19.49 -13.32 24.36
C ALA A 345 18.17 -12.94 25.04
N LEU A 346 17.16 -12.53 24.25
CA LEU A 346 15.82 -12.23 24.77
C LEU A 346 15.16 -13.47 25.37
N ARG A 347 15.30 -14.64 24.72
CA ARG A 347 14.78 -15.91 25.24
C ARG A 347 15.42 -16.25 26.59
N ALA A 348 16.74 -16.11 26.72
CA ALA A 348 17.45 -16.35 27.97
C ALA A 348 17.00 -15.37 29.08
N GLY A 349 16.86 -14.08 28.76
CA GLY A 349 16.46 -13.06 29.73
C GLY A 349 14.98 -13.16 30.18
N LEU A 350 14.08 -13.53 29.26
CA LEU A 350 12.64 -13.56 29.53
C LEU A 350 12.14 -14.89 30.10
N ASN A 351 12.80 -16.01 29.80
CA ASN A 351 12.43 -17.32 30.35
C ASN A 351 12.50 -17.34 31.89
N ALA A 352 13.37 -16.53 32.50
CA ALA A 352 13.45 -16.38 33.95
C ALA A 352 12.14 -15.85 34.59
N ASN A 353 11.30 -15.15 33.82
CA ASN A 353 10.10 -14.47 34.32
C ASN A 353 8.79 -15.01 33.72
N GLY A 354 8.84 -16.03 32.86
CA GLY A 354 7.67 -16.56 32.18
C GLY A 354 6.96 -15.54 31.27
N GLY A 355 7.71 -14.58 30.71
CA GLY A 355 7.14 -13.48 29.92
C GLY A 355 6.64 -13.93 28.55
N GLU A 356 5.47 -13.42 28.16
CA GLU A 356 5.00 -13.43 26.77
C GLU A 356 5.36 -12.10 26.09
N LEU A 357 5.78 -12.16 24.83
CA LEU A 357 5.99 -10.96 24.01
C LEU A 357 4.93 -10.84 22.92
N ALA A 358 4.47 -9.61 22.70
CA ALA A 358 3.66 -9.28 21.54
C ALA A 358 4.55 -9.21 20.29
N VAL A 359 4.25 -10.07 19.32
CA VAL A 359 4.96 -10.17 18.04
C VAL A 359 4.00 -9.89 16.89
N ARG A 360 4.54 -9.41 15.77
CA ARG A 360 3.85 -9.29 14.48
C ARG A 360 4.13 -10.54 13.65
N ARG A 361 3.08 -11.31 13.37
CA ARG A 361 3.04 -12.35 12.35
C ARG A 361 2.92 -11.71 10.97
N ALA A 362 3.83 -12.06 10.07
CA ALA A 362 3.72 -11.66 8.67
C ALA A 362 2.43 -12.25 8.08
N VAL A 363 1.62 -11.38 7.46
CA VAL A 363 0.45 -11.80 6.69
C VAL A 363 0.96 -12.31 5.34
N PRO A 364 0.64 -13.54 4.93
CA PRO A 364 1.13 -14.07 3.67
C PRO A 364 0.54 -13.26 2.51
N PHE A 365 1.39 -12.53 1.80
CA PHE A 365 0.96 -11.61 0.74
C PHE A 365 1.33 -12.10 -0.67
N ALA A 366 2.17 -13.13 -0.79
CA ALA A 366 2.58 -13.68 -2.07
C ALA A 366 1.39 -14.16 -2.94
N ALA A 367 0.35 -14.72 -2.32
CA ALA A 367 -0.88 -15.14 -3.01
C ALA A 367 -1.62 -13.96 -3.66
N TRP A 368 -1.64 -12.79 -3.01
CA TRP A 368 -2.26 -11.59 -3.56
C TRP A 368 -1.43 -10.98 -4.69
N ILE A 369 -0.10 -11.07 -4.61
CA ILE A 369 0.79 -10.67 -5.70
C ILE A 369 0.58 -11.59 -6.92
N MET A 370 0.50 -12.90 -6.71
CA MET A 370 0.19 -13.85 -7.79
C MET A 370 -1.18 -13.54 -8.41
N LEU A 371 -2.22 -13.39 -7.58
CA LEU A 371 -3.57 -13.03 -8.04
C LEU A 371 -3.55 -11.72 -8.84
N GLY A 372 -2.85 -10.70 -8.36
CA GLY A 372 -2.70 -9.42 -9.05
C GLY A 372 -2.05 -9.56 -10.43
N ALA A 373 -1.07 -10.46 -10.58
CA ALA A 373 -0.42 -10.72 -11.85
C ALA A 373 -1.41 -11.40 -12.81
N LEU A 374 -2.16 -12.39 -12.33
CA LEU A 374 -3.20 -13.07 -13.11
C LEU A 374 -4.33 -12.11 -13.54
N LEU A 375 -4.81 -11.25 -12.64
CA LEU A 375 -5.85 -10.27 -12.95
C LEU A 375 -5.35 -9.26 -14.00
N THR A 376 -4.09 -8.83 -13.90
CA THR A 376 -3.44 -7.95 -14.88
C THR A 376 -3.37 -8.58 -16.28
N LEU A 377 -3.12 -9.90 -16.35
CA LEU A 377 -3.11 -10.65 -17.61
C LEU A 377 -4.52 -10.92 -18.14
N TRP A 378 -5.49 -11.15 -17.25
CA TRP A 378 -6.83 -11.60 -17.61
C TRP A 378 -7.67 -10.50 -18.28
N ARG A 379 -7.64 -9.28 -17.73
CA ARG A 379 -8.50 -8.19 -18.22
C ARG A 379 -7.74 -6.87 -18.27
N PRO A 380 -7.89 -6.06 -19.34
CA PRO A 380 -7.30 -4.73 -19.39
C PRO A 380 -7.83 -3.82 -18.27
N GLY A 381 -6.94 -3.00 -17.70
CA GLY A 381 -7.27 -2.04 -16.66
C GLY A 381 -7.04 -2.59 -15.25
N THR A 382 -7.73 -1.99 -14.28
CA THR A 382 -7.58 -2.33 -12.86
C THR A 382 -8.87 -2.87 -12.27
N VAL A 383 -8.79 -3.63 -11.18
CA VAL A 383 -9.94 -4.06 -10.39
C VAL A 383 -10.85 -2.87 -10.02
N VAL A 384 -10.26 -1.72 -9.69
CA VAL A 384 -11.02 -0.48 -9.41
C VAL A 384 -11.86 -0.06 -10.61
N SER A 385 -11.28 -0.05 -11.81
CA SER A 385 -12.01 0.31 -13.03
C SER A 385 -13.13 -0.68 -13.37
N TRP A 386 -12.99 -1.95 -12.99
CA TRP A 386 -14.03 -2.96 -13.20
C TRP A 386 -15.15 -2.87 -12.18
N LEU A 387 -14.84 -2.48 -10.94
CA LEU A 387 -15.80 -2.32 -9.85
C LEU A 387 -16.51 -0.97 -9.86
N SER A 388 -15.95 0.06 -10.49
CA SER A 388 -16.53 1.42 -10.48
C SER A 388 -17.96 1.52 -11.03
N PRO A 389 -18.39 0.75 -12.06
CA PRO A 389 -19.79 0.75 -12.49
C PRO A 389 -20.70 0.22 -11.39
N TYR A 390 -20.31 -0.87 -10.72
CA TYR A 390 -21.09 -1.49 -9.64
C TYR A 390 -21.13 -0.61 -8.39
N ALA A 391 -20.01 0.00 -8.02
CA ALA A 391 -19.94 0.91 -6.88
C ALA A 391 -20.90 2.10 -7.04
N ARG A 392 -21.07 2.62 -8.26
CA ARG A 392 -22.05 3.69 -8.54
C ARG A 392 -23.49 3.21 -8.34
N VAL A 393 -23.82 1.99 -8.75
CA VAL A 393 -25.15 1.39 -8.53
C VAL A 393 -25.44 1.20 -7.04
N VAL A 394 -24.48 0.61 -6.30
CA VAL A 394 -24.61 0.42 -4.86
C VAL A 394 -24.76 1.76 -4.14
N TRP A 395 -23.95 2.76 -4.49
CA TRP A 395 -24.05 4.10 -3.92
C TRP A 395 -25.42 4.74 -4.17
N ALA A 396 -25.92 4.67 -5.41
CA ALA A 396 -27.24 5.18 -5.76
C ALA A 396 -28.35 4.52 -4.93
N ALA A 397 -28.29 3.19 -4.76
CA ALA A 397 -29.23 2.45 -3.93
C ALA A 397 -29.18 2.86 -2.46
N LEU A 398 -27.97 3.01 -1.89
CA LEU A 398 -27.79 3.47 -0.52
C LEU A 398 -28.34 4.89 -0.32
N THR A 399 -28.08 5.81 -1.25
CA THR A 399 -28.62 7.17 -1.16
C THR A 399 -30.14 7.21 -1.29
N ALA A 400 -30.72 6.34 -2.13
CA ALA A 400 -32.17 6.24 -2.27
C ALA A 400 -32.84 5.70 -1.00
N VAL A 401 -32.19 4.76 -0.30
CA VAL A 401 -32.66 4.23 1.00
C VAL A 401 -32.54 5.31 2.08
N ALA A 402 -31.39 5.97 2.18
CA ALA A 402 -31.15 7.02 3.18
C ALA A 402 -32.13 8.20 3.02
N GLY A 403 -32.43 8.59 1.78
CA GLY A 403 -33.40 9.64 1.48
C GLY A 403 -34.86 9.29 1.80
N ARG A 404 -35.18 8.03 2.16
CA ARG A 404 -36.50 7.66 2.68
C ARG A 404 -36.63 7.82 4.19
N PHE A 405 -35.50 7.97 4.89
CA PHE A 405 -35.45 8.10 6.35
C PHE A 405 -35.19 9.54 6.83
N LEU A 406 -34.87 10.45 5.90
CA LEU A 406 -34.83 11.91 6.10
C LEU A 406 -36.13 12.51 5.56
#